data_AF-A0A9X5EH00-F1
#
_entry.id   AF-A0A9X5EH00-F1
#
_cell.length_a   1.000
_cell.length_b   1.000
_cell.length_c   1.000
_cell.angle_alpha   90.00
_cell.angle_beta   90.00
_cell.angle_gamma   90.00
#
_symmetry.space_group_name_H-M   'P 1'
#
loop_
_entity.id
_entity.type
_entity.pdbx_description
1 polymer ?
#
loop_
_entity_poly.entity_id
_entity_poly.type
_entity_poly.pdbx_seq_one_letter_code
_entity_poly.pdbx_strand_id
1 'polypeptide(L)'
;MALTIQRINFDPVTGDNPSEGFMKTELNIVEIATAIDGDGTPGNPGIEGRLADVEAVADGLGSASTRNVGTTAGTVAAGDDARLLRVGRNLFINGGGRIKQRVFAGGAMAANVYGYDRWRTFGAAASFTRAADMTTLTLNGTIGQIVEAPLAGATVTVSVSNPTGPITVNIRPDATTAGVNGVIPAGAGLQSVTLVVPGSITGNVFVQLTTSAPVSFDGWAKRGGIQLELGSFASAFDVRPIGYELALCQRYCCKSFDPDVDPQTNLAGGTGNQATHIAAGLSTAAARTEGIPFPVNMRAQPTITPYTNSSAPSQGNNWAIFTSQWFTVPVAFTAGASGFSATLTPGSGLVQASAYTVAGNWLADAEL
;
A
#
# COMPACT_ATOMS: atom_id res chain seq x y z
N MET A 1 7.92 15.53 -79.07
CA MET A 1 6.75 15.10 -79.86
C MET A 1 5.93 14.16 -79.01
N ALA A 2 4.73 14.56 -78.60
CA ALA A 2 3.82 13.67 -77.89
C ALA A 2 3.25 12.65 -78.90
N LEU A 3 3.35 11.36 -78.59
CA LEU A 3 2.82 10.30 -79.43
C LEU A 3 1.32 10.19 -79.18
N THR A 4 0.50 10.83 -80.02
CA THR A 4 -0.96 10.73 -79.93
C THR A 4 -1.41 9.43 -80.57
N ILE A 5 -1.57 8.37 -79.77
CA ILE A 5 -2.17 7.11 -80.23
C ILE A 5 -3.67 7.35 -80.38
N GLN A 6 -4.14 7.52 -81.62
CA GLN A 6 -5.54 7.84 -81.88
C GLN A 6 -6.45 6.61 -81.87
N ARG A 7 -5.92 5.42 -82.22
CA ARG A 7 -6.61 4.11 -82.18
C ARG A 7 -5.60 2.95 -82.09
N ILE A 8 -5.97 1.89 -81.38
CA ILE A 8 -5.30 0.58 -81.42
C ILE A 8 -6.32 -0.41 -81.99
N ASN A 9 -5.99 -1.07 -83.10
CA ASN A 9 -6.82 -2.10 -83.72
C ASN A 9 -6.32 -3.47 -83.30
N PHE A 10 -7.23 -4.32 -82.80
CA PHE A 10 -6.95 -5.73 -82.53
C PHE A 10 -7.66 -6.59 -83.58
N ASP A 11 -6.98 -7.63 -84.05
CA ASP A 11 -7.52 -8.63 -84.97
C ASP A 11 -7.86 -9.88 -84.15
N PRO A 12 -9.14 -10.10 -83.78
CA PRO A 12 -9.51 -11.21 -82.91
C PRO A 12 -9.35 -12.56 -83.64
N VAL A 13 -8.75 -13.54 -82.98
CA VAL A 13 -8.66 -14.90 -83.50
C VAL A 13 -10.04 -15.55 -83.38
N THR A 14 -10.39 -16.41 -84.34
CA THR A 14 -11.74 -16.93 -84.54
C THR A 14 -12.30 -17.60 -83.29
N GLY A 15 -13.32 -17.00 -82.68
CA GLY A 15 -13.95 -17.47 -81.44
C GLY A 15 -13.92 -16.46 -80.29
N ASP A 16 -13.06 -15.43 -80.37
CA ASP A 16 -13.00 -14.38 -79.36
C ASP A 16 -14.09 -13.32 -79.59
N ASN A 17 -14.86 -13.00 -78.54
CA ASN A 17 -15.76 -11.87 -78.54
C ASN A 17 -14.96 -10.58 -78.20
N PRO A 18 -14.73 -9.65 -79.15
CA PRO A 18 -13.94 -8.46 -78.90
C PRO A 18 -14.55 -7.54 -77.82
N SER A 19 -15.84 -7.73 -77.50
CA SER A 19 -16.53 -7.06 -76.39
C SER A 19 -16.04 -7.55 -75.01
N GLU A 20 -15.66 -8.84 -74.91
CA GLU A 20 -15.18 -9.46 -73.67
C GLU A 20 -13.65 -9.35 -73.51
N GLY A 21 -12.93 -9.06 -74.60
CA GLY A 21 -11.48 -8.78 -74.58
C GLY A 21 -11.11 -7.56 -73.73
N PHE A 22 -12.04 -6.61 -73.54
CA PHE A 22 -11.89 -5.49 -72.60
C PHE A 22 -12.27 -5.85 -71.15
N MET A 23 -13.07 -6.90 -70.92
CA MET A 23 -13.60 -7.23 -69.59
C MET A 23 -12.58 -7.84 -68.63
N LYS A 24 -11.42 -8.34 -69.12
CA LYS A 24 -10.37 -8.89 -68.24
C LYS A 24 -9.42 -7.84 -67.65
N THR A 25 -9.61 -6.57 -67.97
CA THR A 25 -8.88 -5.45 -67.37
C THR A 25 -9.80 -4.32 -66.94
N GLU A 26 -11.03 -4.64 -66.51
CA GLU A 26 -11.76 -3.75 -65.61
C GLU A 26 -11.12 -3.82 -64.22
N LEU A 27 -9.86 -3.39 -64.12
CA LEU A 27 -9.38 -2.82 -62.88
C LEU A 27 -10.28 -1.61 -62.65
N ASN A 28 -11.26 -1.75 -61.75
CA ASN A 28 -12.09 -0.64 -61.31
C ASN A 28 -11.18 0.33 -60.56
N ILE A 29 -10.53 1.20 -61.35
CA ILE A 29 -9.49 2.10 -60.88
C ILE A 29 -10.03 3.07 -59.85
N VAL A 30 -11.36 3.29 -59.86
CA VAL A 30 -12.09 4.10 -58.89
C VAL A 30 -12.19 3.35 -57.56
N GLU A 31 -12.54 2.06 -57.53
CA GLU A 31 -12.52 1.27 -56.30
C GLU A 31 -11.11 1.14 -55.72
N ILE A 32 -10.10 0.96 -56.58
CA ILE A 32 -8.70 0.89 -56.16
C ILE A 32 -8.24 2.22 -55.58
N ALA A 33 -8.53 3.34 -56.23
CA ALA A 33 -8.24 4.68 -55.71
C ALA A 33 -8.98 4.93 -54.40
N THR A 34 -10.25 4.53 -54.29
CA THR A 34 -11.05 4.68 -53.06
C THR A 34 -10.50 3.82 -51.91
N ALA A 35 -9.91 2.66 -52.21
CA ALA A 35 -9.25 1.82 -51.20
C ALA A 35 -7.86 2.37 -50.77
N ILE A 36 -7.16 3.07 -51.66
CA ILE A 36 -5.84 3.66 -51.40
C ILE A 36 -5.98 5.01 -50.69
N ASP A 37 -6.78 5.91 -51.26
CA ASP A 37 -6.93 7.30 -50.83
C ASP A 37 -8.01 7.46 -49.74
N GLY A 38 -8.89 6.47 -49.62
CA GLY A 38 -10.06 6.53 -48.74
C GLY A 38 -11.25 7.23 -49.39
N ASP A 39 -12.43 7.09 -48.79
CA ASP A 39 -13.67 7.76 -49.21
C ASP A 39 -14.00 8.99 -48.36
N GLY A 40 -13.08 9.40 -47.49
CA GLY A 40 -13.26 10.50 -46.53
C GLY A 40 -14.14 10.16 -45.33
N THR A 41 -14.60 8.91 -45.19
CA THR A 41 -15.31 8.44 -44.01
C THR A 41 -14.37 7.79 -42.99
N PRO A 42 -14.71 7.79 -41.69
CA PRO A 42 -13.95 7.07 -40.68
C PRO A 42 -13.88 5.55 -40.90
N GLY A 43 -14.79 4.99 -41.72
CA GLY A 43 -14.83 3.55 -42.02
C GLY A 43 -13.88 3.11 -43.13
N ASN A 44 -13.41 4.05 -43.96
CA ASN A 44 -12.42 3.81 -45.01
C ASN A 44 -11.50 5.03 -45.16
N PRO A 45 -10.54 5.23 -44.24
CA PRO A 45 -9.66 6.39 -44.23
C PRO A 45 -8.48 6.27 -45.21
N GLY A 46 -8.50 5.27 -46.10
CA GLY A 46 -7.39 4.97 -47.00
C GLY A 46 -6.18 4.36 -46.28
N ILE A 47 -5.11 4.12 -47.04
CA ILE A 47 -3.87 3.53 -46.54
C ILE A 47 -3.17 4.49 -45.57
N GLU A 48 -3.13 5.78 -45.90
CA GLU A 48 -2.47 6.79 -45.05
C GLU A 48 -3.16 6.95 -43.69
N GLY A 49 -4.50 6.96 -43.67
CA GLY A 49 -5.24 7.03 -42.41
C GLY A 49 -5.07 5.78 -41.55
N ARG A 50 -5.09 4.58 -42.15
CA ARG A 50 -4.81 3.33 -41.43
C ARG A 50 -3.38 3.28 -40.90
N LEU A 51 -2.42 3.83 -41.64
CA LEU A 51 -1.03 3.93 -41.18
C LEU A 51 -0.94 4.88 -39.98
N ALA A 52 -1.58 6.04 -40.05
CA ALA A 52 -1.63 6.99 -38.94
C ALA A 52 -2.28 6.39 -37.68
N ASP A 53 -3.34 5.60 -37.84
CA ASP A 53 -3.97 4.87 -36.71
C ASP A 53 -3.00 3.86 -36.09
N VAL A 54 -2.28 3.11 -36.92
CA VAL A 54 -1.27 2.13 -36.45
C VAL A 54 -0.12 2.84 -35.74
N GLU A 55 0.36 3.96 -36.27
CA GLU A 55 1.41 4.78 -35.65
C GLU A 55 0.93 5.36 -34.32
N ALA A 56 -0.29 5.88 -34.25
CA ALA A 56 -0.87 6.39 -33.00
C ALA A 56 -1.01 5.28 -31.93
N VAL A 57 -1.42 4.07 -32.33
CA VAL A 57 -1.48 2.91 -31.43
C VAL A 57 -0.07 2.52 -30.99
N ALA A 58 0.90 2.44 -31.91
CA ALA A 58 2.28 2.07 -31.62
C ALA A 58 2.96 3.06 -30.66
N ASP A 59 2.76 4.36 -30.87
CA ASP A 59 3.25 5.44 -30.00
C ASP A 59 2.59 5.38 -28.62
N GLY A 60 1.29 5.08 -28.56
CA GLY A 60 0.55 4.91 -27.31
C GLY A 60 1.03 3.71 -26.46
N LEU A 61 1.59 2.68 -27.09
CA LEU A 61 2.15 1.51 -26.40
C LEU A 61 3.56 1.77 -25.84
N GLY A 62 4.23 2.85 -26.25
CA GLY A 62 5.56 3.23 -25.78
C GLY A 62 6.58 2.09 -25.88
N SER A 63 7.42 1.91 -24.84
CA SER A 63 8.44 0.84 -24.84
C SER A 63 7.89 -0.59 -24.77
N ALA A 64 6.57 -0.77 -24.58
CA ALA A 64 5.96 -2.10 -24.57
C ALA A 64 5.86 -2.70 -25.97
N SER A 65 5.82 -1.87 -27.03
CA SER A 65 5.69 -2.31 -28.43
C SER A 65 6.89 -3.12 -28.94
N THR A 66 8.05 -2.99 -28.29
CA THR A 66 9.32 -3.61 -28.71
C THR A 66 9.84 -4.67 -27.73
N ARG A 67 9.15 -4.90 -26.62
CA ARG A 67 9.58 -5.83 -25.57
C ARG A 67 8.87 -7.16 -25.69
N ASN A 68 9.60 -8.26 -25.48
CA ASN A 68 9.01 -9.59 -25.35
C ASN A 68 8.05 -9.64 -24.15
N VAL A 69 7.00 -10.46 -24.24
CA VAL A 69 6.17 -10.83 -23.08
C VAL A 69 6.90 -11.88 -22.23
N GLY A 70 6.85 -11.77 -20.91
CA GLY A 70 7.53 -12.73 -20.03
C GLY A 70 7.51 -12.33 -18.55
N THR A 71 8.22 -13.08 -17.71
CA THR A 71 8.25 -12.90 -16.24
C THR A 71 9.56 -12.30 -15.71
N THR A 72 10.49 -11.91 -16.58
CA THR A 72 11.82 -11.39 -16.22
C THR A 72 11.91 -9.87 -16.44
N ALA A 73 12.81 -9.19 -15.73
CA ALA A 73 13.09 -7.77 -15.94
C ALA A 73 13.40 -7.47 -17.43
N GLY A 74 12.85 -6.39 -17.96
CA GLY A 74 12.98 -6.01 -19.37
C GLY A 74 11.92 -6.58 -20.31
N THR A 75 10.98 -7.41 -19.82
CA THR A 75 9.82 -7.91 -20.57
C THR A 75 8.51 -7.21 -20.20
N VAL A 76 7.50 -7.27 -21.07
CA VAL A 76 6.11 -6.92 -20.74
C VAL A 76 5.53 -8.01 -19.83
N ALA A 77 5.00 -7.62 -18.67
CA ALA A 77 4.43 -8.56 -17.71
C ALA A 77 3.12 -9.17 -18.23
N ALA A 78 2.96 -10.49 -18.08
CA ALA A 78 1.77 -11.21 -18.52
C ALA A 78 1.47 -12.41 -17.60
N GLY A 79 0.19 -12.78 -17.46
CA GLY A 79 -0.25 -13.95 -16.72
C GLY A 79 0.12 -13.93 -15.23
N ASP A 80 0.64 -15.05 -14.73
CA ASP A 80 1.07 -15.29 -13.34
C ASP A 80 2.45 -14.69 -13.02
N ASP A 81 2.74 -13.52 -13.58
CA ASP A 81 3.99 -12.82 -13.32
C ASP A 81 4.06 -12.38 -11.85
N ALA A 82 5.15 -12.63 -11.14
CA ALA A 82 5.34 -12.17 -9.76
C ALA A 82 5.23 -10.64 -9.60
N ARG A 83 5.46 -9.87 -10.67
CA ARG A 83 5.22 -8.42 -10.75
C ARG A 83 3.73 -8.06 -10.72
N LEU A 84 2.86 -8.98 -11.15
CA LEU A 84 1.40 -8.91 -11.09
C LEU A 84 0.82 -9.63 -9.86
N LEU A 85 1.48 -10.70 -9.41
CA LEU A 85 1.09 -11.55 -8.26
C LEU A 85 1.59 -11.03 -6.91
N ARG A 86 2.31 -9.91 -6.86
CA ARG A 86 2.58 -9.27 -5.57
C ARG A 86 1.26 -8.78 -5.02
N VAL A 87 0.72 -9.49 -4.02
CA VAL A 87 -0.42 -9.01 -3.26
C VAL A 87 0.01 -7.68 -2.63
N GLY A 88 -0.52 -6.60 -3.20
CA GLY A 88 -0.16 -5.25 -2.86
C GLY A 88 1.06 -4.69 -3.62
N ARG A 89 0.82 -3.84 -4.62
CA ARG A 89 1.87 -3.04 -5.30
C ARG A 89 2.50 -2.02 -4.35
N ASN A 90 1.69 -1.45 -3.44
CA ASN A 90 2.16 -0.44 -2.51
C ASN A 90 3.06 -1.04 -1.41
N LEU A 91 4.33 -0.70 -1.38
CA LEU A 91 5.24 -1.10 -0.32
C LEU A 91 4.92 -0.44 1.02
N PHE A 92 4.22 0.71 1.01
CA PHE A 92 3.66 1.25 2.23
C PHE A 92 2.45 0.44 2.68
N ILE A 93 2.36 0.30 4.00
CA ILE A 93 1.21 -0.26 4.69
C ILE A 93 0.39 0.94 5.17
N ASN A 94 -0.92 0.89 5.04
CA ASN A 94 -1.82 1.93 5.49
C ASN A 94 -1.53 3.29 4.82
N GLY A 95 -1.22 3.28 3.51
CA GLY A 95 -0.88 4.49 2.75
C GLY A 95 -1.96 5.57 2.74
N GLY A 96 -3.23 5.19 2.95
CA GLY A 96 -4.36 6.09 3.11
C GLY A 96 -4.66 6.51 4.57
N GLY A 97 -3.86 6.05 5.54
CA GLY A 97 -4.02 6.36 6.96
C GLY A 97 -5.36 5.93 7.55
N ARG A 98 -5.93 4.81 7.10
CA ARG A 98 -7.26 4.32 7.51
C ARG A 98 -7.24 3.64 8.86
N ILE A 99 -6.24 2.81 9.10
CA ILE A 99 -6.04 2.02 10.32
C ILE A 99 -5.34 2.91 11.36
N LYS A 100 -5.89 2.91 12.57
CA LYS A 100 -5.41 3.69 13.74
C LYS A 100 -5.68 2.91 15.02
N GLN A 101 -4.97 1.81 15.24
CA GLN A 101 -5.16 0.94 16.41
C GLN A 101 -4.79 1.66 17.71
N ARG A 102 -3.87 2.64 17.64
CA ARG A 102 -3.58 3.58 18.73
C ARG A 102 -4.58 4.74 18.86
N VAL A 103 -5.63 4.71 18.05
CA VAL A 103 -6.73 5.68 17.98
C VAL A 103 -6.24 7.13 17.81
N PHE A 104 -5.17 7.28 17.05
CA PHE A 104 -4.68 8.60 16.68
C PHE A 104 -5.77 9.40 15.96
N ALA A 105 -6.12 10.56 16.52
CA ALA A 105 -7.18 11.42 16.00
C ALA A 105 -6.78 12.18 14.72
N GLY A 106 -5.49 12.21 14.39
CA GLY A 106 -4.93 13.14 13.40
C GLY A 106 -4.34 14.37 14.08
N GLY A 107 -3.43 15.06 13.38
CA GLY A 107 -2.82 16.30 13.87
C GLY A 107 -1.39 16.13 14.32
N ALA A 108 -0.99 16.88 15.36
CA ALA A 108 0.38 16.95 15.82
C ALA A 108 0.86 15.64 16.46
N MET A 109 2.09 15.25 16.12
CA MET A 109 2.82 14.12 16.67
C MET A 109 4.16 14.64 17.18
N ALA A 110 4.55 14.22 18.39
CA ALA A 110 5.87 14.52 18.93
C ALA A 110 6.97 13.80 18.11
N ALA A 111 8.23 14.15 18.36
CA ALA A 111 9.36 13.52 17.69
C ALA A 111 9.44 12.02 17.98
N ASN A 112 9.65 11.22 16.92
CA ASN A 112 9.74 9.76 16.95
C ASN A 112 8.49 9.04 17.48
N VAL A 113 7.30 9.58 17.24
CA VAL A 113 6.02 9.01 17.67
C VAL A 113 5.21 8.52 16.48
N TYR A 114 4.55 7.37 16.66
CA TYR A 114 3.59 6.79 15.73
C TYR A 114 2.21 7.44 15.84
N GLY A 115 1.60 7.75 14.69
CA GLY A 115 0.22 8.24 14.58
C GLY A 115 -0.71 7.17 14.04
N TYR A 116 -1.20 7.35 12.80
CA TYR A 116 -1.85 6.28 12.05
C TYR A 116 -0.87 5.10 11.93
N ASP A 117 -1.38 3.86 11.95
CA ASP A 117 -0.50 2.69 12.03
C ASP A 117 0.56 2.71 10.93
N ARG A 118 1.80 2.36 11.30
CA ARG A 118 3.03 2.41 10.49
C ARG A 118 3.60 3.78 10.18
N TRP A 119 2.84 4.86 10.33
CA TRP A 119 3.32 6.23 10.10
C TRP A 119 3.88 6.82 11.38
N ARG A 120 5.17 7.20 11.36
CA ARG A 120 5.85 7.89 12.48
C ARG A 120 6.56 9.15 12.03
N THR A 121 6.83 10.04 12.98
CA THR A 121 7.77 11.14 12.80
C THR A 121 9.23 10.68 12.89
N PHE A 122 10.15 11.48 12.36
CA PHE A 122 11.60 11.25 12.41
C PHE A 122 12.34 12.49 12.87
N GLY A 123 13.00 12.43 14.02
CA GLY A 123 13.89 13.47 14.55
C GLY A 123 13.21 14.76 15.03
N ALA A 124 12.03 15.10 14.52
CA ALA A 124 11.27 16.30 14.89
C ALA A 124 9.77 16.01 14.96
N ALA A 125 9.02 16.92 15.58
CA ALA A 125 7.56 16.89 15.55
C ALA A 125 7.04 17.15 14.12
N ALA A 126 5.89 16.59 13.80
CA ALA A 126 5.20 16.80 12.54
C ALA A 126 3.69 16.72 12.77
N SER A 127 2.89 17.16 11.81
CA SER A 127 1.45 16.97 11.81
C SER A 127 1.02 16.12 10.63
N PHE A 128 0.20 15.11 10.90
CA PHE A 128 -0.41 14.28 9.86
C PHE A 128 -1.89 14.10 10.16
N THR A 129 -2.74 14.64 9.30
CA THR A 129 -4.20 14.69 9.52
C THR A 129 -4.92 14.04 8.36
N ARG A 130 -5.95 13.27 8.68
CA ARG A 130 -6.94 12.75 7.71
C ARG A 130 -8.27 13.43 7.96
N ALA A 131 -8.91 13.93 6.91
CA ALA A 131 -10.28 14.44 6.99
C ALA A 131 -11.25 13.32 7.42
N ALA A 132 -12.33 13.69 8.11
CA ALA A 132 -13.32 12.73 8.62
C ALA A 132 -14.01 11.93 7.49
N ASP A 133 -14.24 12.58 6.35
CA ASP A 133 -14.77 11.99 5.11
C ASP A 133 -13.73 11.16 4.33
N MET A 134 -12.49 11.10 4.81
CA MET A 134 -11.34 10.42 4.20
C MET A 134 -10.97 10.93 2.79
N THR A 135 -11.44 12.11 2.37
CA THR A 135 -11.17 12.66 1.03
C THR A 135 -9.81 13.34 0.93
N THR A 136 -9.23 13.74 2.07
CA THR A 136 -8.00 14.55 2.13
C THR A 136 -7.07 14.06 3.23
N LEU A 137 -5.78 14.02 2.92
CA LEU A 137 -4.67 13.89 3.85
C LEU A 137 -3.86 15.18 3.84
N THR A 138 -3.41 15.63 5.00
CA THR A 138 -2.58 16.84 5.15
C THR A 138 -1.33 16.53 5.96
N LEU A 139 -0.17 16.85 5.40
CA LEU A 139 1.15 16.68 6.01
C LEU A 139 1.84 18.02 6.24
N ASN A 140 2.35 18.23 7.44
CA ASN A 140 3.27 19.31 7.78
C ASN A 140 4.48 18.75 8.54
N GLY A 141 5.70 18.94 8.01
CA GLY A 141 6.92 18.41 8.61
C GLY A 141 7.32 17.06 8.01
N THR A 142 8.02 16.22 8.80
CA THR A 142 8.58 14.94 8.33
C THR A 142 7.89 13.75 8.99
N ILE A 143 7.29 12.89 8.16
CA ILE A 143 6.81 11.56 8.55
C ILE A 143 7.45 10.50 7.66
N GLY A 144 7.25 9.22 7.96
CA GLY A 144 7.65 8.15 7.04
C GLY A 144 7.30 6.78 7.54
N GLN A 145 7.71 5.78 6.76
CA GLN A 145 7.66 4.37 7.14
C GLN A 145 9.03 3.73 6.96
N ILE A 146 9.23 2.66 7.72
CA ILE A 146 10.40 1.81 7.58
C ILE A 146 9.96 0.55 6.83
N VAL A 147 10.48 0.40 5.61
CA VAL A 147 10.13 -0.65 4.66
C VAL A 147 11.11 -1.81 4.80
N GLU A 148 10.57 -2.99 5.09
CA GLU A 148 11.32 -4.25 5.23
C GLU A 148 11.33 -5.05 3.94
N ALA A 149 12.10 -4.60 2.96
CA ALA A 149 12.30 -5.34 1.73
C ALA A 149 13.75 -5.18 1.27
N PRO A 150 14.34 -6.18 0.61
CA PRO A 150 15.63 -6.02 -0.05
C PRO A 150 15.45 -5.09 -1.24
N LEU A 151 15.67 -3.79 -1.01
CA LEU A 151 15.50 -2.75 -2.02
C LEU A 151 16.85 -2.20 -2.51
N ALA A 152 17.99 -2.75 -2.07
CA ALA A 152 19.31 -2.30 -2.51
C ALA A 152 19.40 -2.26 -4.04
N GLY A 153 19.66 -1.08 -4.62
CA GLY A 153 19.76 -0.88 -6.07
C GLY A 153 18.43 -0.86 -6.82
N ALA A 154 17.29 -1.05 -6.14
CA ALA A 154 15.98 -1.07 -6.77
C ALA A 154 15.55 0.35 -7.19
N THR A 155 14.96 0.46 -8.38
CA THR A 155 14.20 1.65 -8.77
C THR A 155 12.83 1.62 -8.10
N VAL A 156 12.48 2.70 -7.42
CA VAL A 156 11.21 2.88 -6.74
C VAL A 156 10.56 4.19 -7.12
N THR A 157 9.23 4.22 -7.14
CA THR A 157 8.44 5.43 -7.38
C THR A 157 7.55 5.70 -6.17
N VAL A 158 7.57 6.94 -5.67
CA VAL A 158 6.63 7.42 -4.64
C VAL A 158 5.66 8.40 -5.25
N SER A 159 4.36 8.25 -4.97
CA SER A 159 3.31 9.05 -5.57
C SER A 159 2.19 9.45 -4.59
N VAL A 160 1.61 10.62 -4.87
CA VAL A 160 0.39 11.17 -4.26
C VAL A 160 -0.47 11.82 -5.36
N SER A 161 -1.78 11.99 -5.17
CA SER A 161 -2.63 12.73 -6.14
C SER A 161 -3.06 14.09 -5.63
N ASN A 162 -3.09 15.06 -6.55
CA ASN A 162 -3.48 16.45 -6.31
C ASN A 162 -2.74 17.15 -5.14
N PRO A 163 -1.41 17.00 -4.97
CA PRO A 163 -0.68 17.71 -3.91
C PRO A 163 -0.72 19.22 -4.11
N THR A 164 -1.13 19.95 -3.06
CA THR A 164 -1.20 21.42 -3.04
C THR A 164 0.17 22.10 -2.95
N GLY A 165 1.24 21.33 -2.71
CA GLY A 165 2.61 21.82 -2.52
C GLY A 165 3.61 20.68 -2.72
N PRO A 166 4.90 21.01 -2.90
CA PRO A 166 5.94 20.00 -3.12
C PRO A 166 6.18 19.13 -1.88
N ILE A 167 6.47 17.86 -2.10
CA ILE A 167 6.80 16.90 -1.04
C ILE A 167 8.18 16.31 -1.34
N THR A 168 9.13 16.49 -0.42
CA THR A 168 10.46 15.87 -0.56
C THR A 168 10.41 14.43 -0.05
N VAL A 169 10.79 13.48 -0.88
CA VAL A 169 10.96 12.08 -0.53
C VAL A 169 12.43 11.82 -0.24
N ASN A 170 12.72 11.29 0.94
CA ASN A 170 14.06 10.88 1.35
C ASN A 170 14.09 9.37 1.54
N ILE A 171 15.04 8.70 0.89
CA ILE A 171 15.35 7.28 1.08
C ILE A 171 16.65 7.23 1.87
N ARG A 172 16.62 6.59 3.04
CA ARG A 172 17.72 6.57 4.00
C ARG A 172 17.98 5.17 4.56
N PRO A 173 19.23 4.85 4.96
CA PRO A 173 19.53 3.58 5.64
C PRO A 173 19.07 3.56 7.11
N ASP A 174 18.90 4.74 7.71
CA ASP A 174 18.44 4.94 9.07
C ASP A 174 17.65 6.25 9.20
N ALA A 175 17.29 6.63 10.43
CA ALA A 175 16.49 7.81 10.71
C ALA A 175 17.15 9.15 10.29
N THR A 176 18.49 9.19 10.16
CA THR A 176 19.28 10.43 10.09
C THR A 176 20.24 10.49 8.91
N THR A 177 20.90 9.38 8.58
CA THR A 177 21.92 9.32 7.51
C THR A 177 21.28 9.62 6.16
N ALA A 178 21.90 10.51 5.38
CA ALA A 178 21.42 10.82 4.04
C ALA A 178 21.67 9.63 3.09
N GLY A 179 20.64 9.25 2.34
CA GLY A 179 20.77 8.34 1.20
C GLY A 179 20.56 9.10 -0.11
N VAL A 180 19.37 8.97 -0.69
CA VAL A 180 18.95 9.70 -1.89
C VAL A 180 17.66 10.45 -1.62
N ASN A 181 17.43 11.55 -2.33
CA ASN A 181 16.17 12.28 -2.25
C ASN A 181 15.69 12.75 -3.62
N GLY A 182 14.43 13.15 -3.66
CA GLY A 182 13.84 13.88 -4.78
C GLY A 182 12.50 14.48 -4.36
N VAL A 183 11.86 15.22 -5.27
CA VAL A 183 10.65 15.98 -4.96
C VAL A 183 9.49 15.45 -5.80
N ILE A 184 8.38 15.13 -5.14
CA ILE A 184 7.07 15.05 -5.78
C ILE A 184 6.58 16.49 -5.97
N PRO A 185 6.39 16.97 -7.20
CA PRO A 185 5.94 18.34 -7.44
C PRO A 185 4.48 18.52 -7.02
N ALA A 186 4.11 19.78 -6.76
CA ALA A 186 2.71 20.17 -6.63
C ALA A 186 2.01 20.07 -7.99
N GLY A 187 0.72 19.75 -8.01
CA GLY A 187 -0.03 19.74 -9.27
C GLY A 187 -1.29 18.88 -9.23
N ALA A 188 -2.11 19.03 -10.26
CA ALA A 188 -3.30 18.20 -10.44
C ALA A 188 -2.93 16.78 -10.90
N GLY A 189 -3.81 15.82 -10.62
CA GLY A 189 -3.62 14.42 -11.00
C GLY A 189 -2.54 13.70 -10.18
N LEU A 190 -2.07 12.58 -10.70
CA LEU A 190 -1.05 11.76 -10.04
C LEU A 190 0.32 12.43 -10.20
N GLN A 191 0.93 12.81 -9.07
CA GLN A 191 2.28 13.37 -9.01
C GLN A 191 3.21 12.33 -8.37
N SER A 192 4.45 12.28 -8.83
CA SER A 192 5.40 11.27 -8.35
C SER A 192 6.85 11.69 -8.43
N VAL A 193 7.71 10.91 -7.76
CA VAL A 193 9.15 10.97 -7.91
C VAL A 193 9.70 9.54 -7.98
N THR A 194 10.60 9.31 -8.94
CA THR A 194 11.29 8.04 -9.12
C THR A 194 12.72 8.17 -8.64
N LEU A 195 13.15 7.25 -7.78
CA LEU A 195 14.47 7.22 -7.15
C LEU A 195 15.07 5.83 -7.28
N VAL A 196 16.40 5.76 -7.25
CA VAL A 196 17.11 4.48 -7.12
C VAL A 196 17.59 4.36 -5.69
N VAL A 197 17.12 3.34 -4.97
CA VAL A 197 17.59 3.04 -3.62
C VAL A 197 19.09 2.73 -3.69
N PRO A 198 19.96 3.45 -2.96
CA PRO A 198 21.40 3.19 -3.01
C PRO A 198 21.72 1.73 -2.67
N GLY A 199 22.62 1.11 -3.45
CA GLY A 199 23.00 -0.30 -3.25
C GLY A 199 23.66 -0.58 -1.88
N SER A 200 24.12 0.45 -1.18
CA SER A 200 24.64 0.38 0.19
C SER A 200 23.54 0.18 1.24
N ILE A 201 22.26 0.43 0.92
CA ILE A 201 21.14 0.22 1.84
C ILE A 201 20.66 -1.22 1.71
N THR A 202 21.34 -2.14 2.40
CA THR A 202 21.07 -3.58 2.33
C THR A 202 20.04 -4.07 3.36
N GLY A 203 19.70 -3.23 4.34
CA GLY A 203 18.74 -3.53 5.40
C GLY A 203 17.38 -2.86 5.18
N ASN A 204 16.74 -2.49 6.29
CA ASN A 204 15.49 -1.73 6.26
C ASN A 204 15.70 -0.38 5.57
N VAL A 205 14.71 0.07 4.80
CA VAL A 205 14.74 1.35 4.11
C VAL A 205 13.82 2.34 4.80
N PHE A 206 14.37 3.47 5.23
CA PHE A 206 13.61 4.56 5.83
C PHE A 206 13.16 5.48 4.70
N VAL A 207 11.85 5.49 4.43
CA VAL A 207 11.27 6.36 3.41
C VAL A 207 10.50 7.47 4.11
N GLN A 208 11.05 8.67 4.07
CA GLN A 208 10.52 9.85 4.74
C GLN A 208 9.91 10.81 3.72
N LEU A 209 8.76 11.37 4.04
CA LEU A 209 8.10 12.46 3.31
C LEU A 209 8.22 13.72 4.14
N THR A 210 8.77 14.78 3.55
CA THR A 210 9.04 16.06 4.20
C THR A 210 8.37 17.19 3.46
N THR A 211 7.64 18.03 4.19
CA THR A 211 7.06 19.28 3.69
C THR A 211 7.52 20.46 4.55
N SER A 212 7.76 21.61 3.91
CA SER A 212 8.15 22.86 4.59
C SER A 212 6.95 23.70 5.06
N ALA A 213 5.77 23.40 4.54
CA ALA A 213 4.49 24.00 4.87
C ALA A 213 3.39 22.93 4.82
N PRO A 214 2.17 23.16 5.34
CA PRO A 214 1.08 22.20 5.22
C PRO A 214 0.78 21.90 3.74
N VAL A 215 0.86 20.63 3.35
CA VAL A 215 0.52 20.14 2.01
C VAL A 215 -0.63 19.17 2.14
N SER A 216 -1.71 19.43 1.41
CA SER A 216 -2.85 18.53 1.28
C SER A 216 -2.76 17.76 -0.04
N PHE A 217 -3.24 16.52 -0.03
CA PHE A 217 -3.38 15.65 -1.19
C PHE A 217 -4.56 14.72 -0.96
N ASP A 218 -5.02 14.03 -2.01
CA ASP A 218 -6.21 13.20 -1.88
C ASP A 218 -5.99 12.02 -0.93
N GLY A 219 -7.02 11.76 -0.13
CA GLY A 219 -7.13 10.61 0.74
C GLY A 219 -7.82 9.41 0.09
N TRP A 220 -8.02 8.38 0.90
CA TRP A 220 -8.56 7.10 0.49
C TRP A 220 -9.93 7.17 -0.21
N ALA A 221 -10.85 8.03 0.23
CA ALA A 221 -12.21 8.10 -0.36
C ALA A 221 -12.19 8.50 -1.84
N LYS A 222 -11.13 9.15 -2.30
CA LYS A 222 -10.89 9.49 -3.71
C LYS A 222 -9.99 8.49 -4.43
N ARG A 223 -9.79 7.29 -3.86
CA ARG A 223 -8.79 6.30 -4.30
C ARG A 223 -7.37 6.87 -4.32
N GLY A 224 -7.08 7.82 -3.43
CA GLY A 224 -5.77 8.42 -3.23
C GLY A 224 -5.06 7.89 -1.97
N GLY A 225 -4.00 8.58 -1.59
CA GLY A 225 -3.14 8.26 -0.46
C GLY A 225 -1.68 8.44 -0.82
N ILE A 226 -0.82 7.72 -0.11
CA ILE A 226 0.61 7.65 -0.37
C ILE A 226 0.95 6.25 -0.88
N GLN A 227 1.59 6.16 -2.04
CA GLN A 227 2.06 4.91 -2.61
C GLN A 227 3.57 4.94 -2.84
N LEU A 228 4.22 3.84 -2.48
CA LEU A 228 5.59 3.51 -2.88
C LEU A 228 5.51 2.21 -3.67
N GLU A 229 6.06 2.16 -4.87
CA GLU A 229 6.06 0.94 -5.68
C GLU A 229 7.41 0.70 -6.37
N LEU A 230 7.67 -0.54 -6.76
CA LEU A 230 8.84 -0.89 -7.56
C LEU A 230 8.62 -0.46 -9.01
N GLY A 231 9.67 0.04 -9.64
CA GLY A 231 9.66 0.45 -11.04
C GLY A 231 9.88 1.96 -11.21
N SER A 232 9.77 2.40 -12.45
CA SER A 232 10.10 3.77 -12.87
C SER A 232 8.90 4.65 -13.15
N PHE A 233 7.69 4.18 -12.83
CA PHE A 233 6.43 4.84 -13.16
C PHE A 233 5.43 4.68 -12.02
N ALA A 234 4.66 5.74 -11.76
CA ALA A 234 3.59 5.74 -10.78
C ALA A 234 2.31 5.14 -11.38
N SER A 235 1.90 3.98 -10.90
CA SER A 235 0.66 3.33 -11.31
C SER A 235 -0.55 3.90 -10.56
N ALA A 236 -1.74 3.49 -10.98
CA ALA A 236 -2.95 3.77 -10.21
C ALA A 236 -2.84 3.17 -8.79
N PHE A 237 -3.35 3.90 -7.80
CA PHE A 237 -3.27 3.52 -6.40
C PHE A 237 -3.80 2.11 -6.15
N ASP A 238 -3.03 1.35 -5.38
CA ASP A 238 -3.34 0.01 -4.92
C ASP A 238 -4.41 0.06 -3.82
N VAL A 239 -5.66 -0.18 -4.21
CA VAL A 239 -6.82 -0.17 -3.31
C VAL A 239 -6.93 -1.52 -2.63
N ARG A 240 -6.42 -1.61 -1.39
CA ARG A 240 -6.57 -2.80 -0.53
C ARG A 240 -7.91 -2.87 0.19
N PRO A 241 -8.55 -4.06 0.25
CA PRO A 241 -9.63 -4.32 1.19
C PRO A 241 -9.21 -4.03 2.63
N ILE A 242 -10.13 -3.50 3.44
CA ILE A 242 -9.82 -3.04 4.80
C ILE A 242 -9.28 -4.17 5.69
N GLY A 243 -9.81 -5.39 5.57
CA GLY A 243 -9.34 -6.54 6.37
C GLY A 243 -7.91 -6.96 6.02
N TYR A 244 -7.51 -6.82 4.76
CA TYR A 244 -6.13 -7.09 4.33
C TYR A 244 -5.16 -6.04 4.87
N GLU A 245 -5.52 -4.75 4.77
CA GLU A 245 -4.74 -3.66 5.34
C GLU A 245 -4.60 -3.78 6.87
N LEU A 246 -5.69 -4.14 7.55
CA LEU A 246 -5.68 -4.37 8.99
C LEU A 246 -4.74 -5.53 9.36
N ALA A 247 -4.79 -6.65 8.64
CA ALA A 247 -3.90 -7.78 8.88
C ALA A 247 -2.42 -7.39 8.69
N LEU A 248 -2.10 -6.52 7.73
CA LEU A 248 -0.75 -5.98 7.56
C LEU A 248 -0.34 -5.07 8.73
N CYS A 249 -1.22 -4.18 9.19
CA CYS A 249 -0.97 -3.31 10.35
C CYS A 249 -0.80 -4.13 11.64
N GLN A 250 -1.61 -5.17 11.82
CA GLN A 250 -1.60 -6.03 13.00
C GLN A 250 -0.31 -6.83 13.18
N ARG A 251 0.53 -6.95 12.16
CA ARG A 251 1.88 -7.49 12.30
C ARG A 251 2.80 -6.59 13.14
N TYR A 252 2.51 -5.29 13.22
CA TYR A 252 3.36 -4.31 13.91
C TYR A 252 2.72 -3.77 15.18
N CYS A 253 1.39 -3.71 15.24
CA CYS A 253 0.66 -3.22 16.41
C CYS A 253 -0.67 -3.97 16.51
N CYS A 254 -0.96 -4.61 17.64
CA CYS A 254 -2.30 -5.13 17.90
C CYS A 254 -2.71 -4.94 19.36
N LYS A 255 -4.01 -4.94 19.64
CA LYS A 255 -4.54 -4.65 20.97
C LYS A 255 -5.75 -5.53 21.27
N SER A 256 -6.05 -5.71 22.55
CA SER A 256 -7.28 -6.39 22.99
C SER A 256 -8.51 -5.48 22.97
N PHE A 257 -8.33 -4.16 22.97
CA PHE A 257 -9.43 -3.20 22.92
C PHE A 257 -10.16 -3.25 21.57
N ASP A 258 -11.44 -2.85 21.58
CA ASP A 258 -12.18 -2.65 20.35
C ASP A 258 -11.48 -1.63 19.43
N PRO A 259 -11.69 -1.72 18.10
CA PRO A 259 -10.96 -0.91 17.14
C PRO A 259 -10.94 0.59 17.48
N ASP A 260 -12.09 1.15 17.89
CA ASP A 260 -12.27 2.58 18.15
C ASP A 260 -12.05 3.00 19.62
N VAL A 261 -11.57 2.09 20.49
CA VAL A 261 -11.33 2.38 21.91
C VAL A 261 -9.83 2.53 22.18
N ASP A 262 -9.43 3.69 22.72
CA ASP A 262 -8.05 3.98 23.07
C ASP A 262 -7.52 2.98 24.11
N PRO A 263 -6.28 2.46 23.94
CA PRO A 263 -5.61 1.76 25.01
C PRO A 263 -5.50 2.65 26.25
N GLN A 264 -6.18 2.26 27.32
CA GLN A 264 -6.29 3.05 28.53
C GLN A 264 -6.34 2.17 29.77
N THR A 265 -5.80 2.68 30.87
CA THR A 265 -5.94 2.05 32.19
C THR A 265 -7.34 2.29 32.72
N ASN A 266 -7.87 1.33 33.48
CA ASN A 266 -9.17 1.42 34.13
C ASN A 266 -10.33 1.65 33.14
N LEU A 267 -10.33 0.91 32.03
CA LEU A 267 -11.45 0.92 31.09
C LEU A 267 -12.76 0.62 31.83
N ALA A 268 -13.71 1.56 31.76
CA ALA A 268 -14.95 1.51 32.52
C ALA A 268 -15.82 0.30 32.18
N GLY A 269 -16.48 -0.27 33.19
CA GLY A 269 -17.36 -1.41 33.01
C GLY A 269 -18.48 -1.12 32.01
N GLY A 270 -18.68 -2.02 31.05
CA GLY A 270 -19.66 -1.84 29.97
C GLY A 270 -19.18 -0.95 28.81
N THR A 271 -17.94 -0.46 28.85
CA THR A 271 -17.32 0.28 27.75
C THR A 271 -16.28 -0.58 27.05
N GLY A 272 -16.55 -0.97 25.81
CA GLY A 272 -15.64 -1.74 24.97
C GLY A 272 -15.26 -3.13 25.50
N ASN A 273 -14.29 -3.77 24.85
CA ASN A 273 -13.79 -5.09 25.26
C ASN A 273 -13.03 -5.05 26.60
N GLN A 274 -13.57 -5.72 27.62
CA GLN A 274 -12.91 -5.97 28.91
C GLN A 274 -12.27 -7.36 28.90
N ALA A 275 -11.07 -7.48 28.32
CA ALA A 275 -10.43 -8.77 28.13
C ALA A 275 -10.31 -9.57 29.45
N THR A 276 -10.87 -10.77 29.44
CA THR A 276 -10.88 -11.71 30.56
C THR A 276 -10.17 -12.99 30.12
N HIS A 277 -9.35 -13.56 31.00
CA HIS A 277 -8.46 -14.70 30.74
C HIS A 277 -8.57 -15.71 31.89
N ILE A 278 -7.99 -16.90 31.72
CA ILE A 278 -7.97 -17.95 32.75
C ILE A 278 -6.53 -18.28 33.13
N ALA A 279 -6.17 -18.11 34.40
CA ALA A 279 -4.85 -18.49 34.90
C ALA A 279 -4.87 -19.73 35.79
N ALA A 280 -3.85 -20.57 35.68
CA ALA A 280 -3.58 -21.66 36.60
C ALA A 280 -2.58 -21.24 37.67
N GLY A 281 -2.89 -21.51 38.94
CA GLY A 281 -1.99 -21.30 40.07
C GLY A 281 -0.77 -22.22 39.98
N LEU A 282 0.42 -21.64 39.79
CA LEU A 282 1.68 -22.38 39.75
C LEU A 282 2.26 -22.61 41.15
N SER A 283 1.97 -21.69 42.05
CA SER A 283 2.36 -21.72 43.46
C SER A 283 1.38 -20.88 44.29
N THR A 284 1.66 -20.70 45.57
CA THR A 284 0.91 -19.76 46.41
C THR A 284 1.14 -18.29 46.06
N ALA A 285 2.16 -17.99 45.25
CA ALA A 285 2.60 -16.62 44.94
C ALA A 285 2.51 -16.24 43.46
N ALA A 286 2.22 -17.20 42.56
CA ALA A 286 2.17 -16.96 41.12
C ALA A 286 1.10 -17.79 40.40
N ALA A 287 0.47 -17.18 39.40
CA ALA A 287 -0.41 -17.84 38.44
C ALA A 287 0.03 -17.51 37.00
N ARG A 288 -0.30 -18.37 36.04
CA ARG A 288 0.00 -18.15 34.62
C ARG A 288 -1.24 -18.37 33.76
N THR A 289 -1.47 -17.46 32.83
CA THR A 289 -2.58 -17.56 31.86
C THR A 289 -2.35 -18.67 30.84
N GLU A 290 -3.40 -19.01 30.12
CA GLU A 290 -3.31 -19.62 28.80
C GLU A 290 -2.42 -18.82 27.84
N GLY A 291 -2.08 -19.43 26.70
CA GLY A 291 -1.51 -18.70 25.58
C GLY A 291 -2.58 -17.82 24.94
N ILE A 292 -2.35 -16.51 24.95
CA ILE A 292 -3.21 -15.50 24.33
C ILE A 292 -2.70 -15.28 22.90
N PRO A 293 -3.45 -15.70 21.86
CA PRO A 293 -3.00 -15.58 20.48
C PRO A 293 -3.14 -14.14 19.98
N PHE A 294 -2.26 -13.75 19.07
CA PHE A 294 -2.44 -12.54 18.26
C PHE A 294 -3.36 -12.81 17.07
N PRO A 295 -4.06 -11.79 16.53
CA PRO A 295 -4.90 -11.96 15.34
C PRO A 295 -4.10 -12.37 14.10
N VAL A 296 -2.84 -11.98 14.03
CA VAL A 296 -1.86 -12.39 13.01
C VAL A 296 -0.50 -12.59 13.68
N ASN A 297 0.37 -13.38 13.04
CA ASN A 297 1.77 -13.45 13.48
C ASN A 297 2.42 -12.07 13.36
N MET A 298 2.95 -11.58 14.48
CA MET A 298 3.71 -10.33 14.58
C MET A 298 4.99 -10.41 13.74
N ARG A 299 5.44 -9.24 13.29
CA ARG A 299 6.66 -9.05 12.50
C ARG A 299 7.93 -9.45 13.28
N ALA A 300 7.94 -9.16 14.57
CA ALA A 300 8.99 -9.54 15.51
C ALA A 300 8.35 -9.86 16.86
N GLN A 301 9.15 -10.32 17.84
CA GLN A 301 8.67 -10.44 19.21
C GLN A 301 8.21 -9.06 19.73
N PRO A 302 6.94 -8.89 20.10
CA PRO A 302 6.43 -7.59 20.52
C PRO A 302 6.79 -7.26 21.97
N THR A 303 6.79 -5.97 22.27
CA THR A 303 6.63 -5.46 23.63
C THR A 303 5.14 -5.44 23.98
N ILE A 304 4.78 -6.06 25.10
CA ILE A 304 3.39 -6.07 25.59
C ILE A 304 3.24 -5.06 26.71
N THR A 305 2.35 -4.09 26.51
CA THR A 305 1.94 -3.13 27.53
C THR A 305 0.61 -3.57 28.14
N PRO A 306 0.56 -3.88 29.45
CA PRO A 306 -0.67 -4.22 30.14
C PRO A 306 -1.49 -2.98 30.51
N TYR A 307 -2.81 -3.14 30.54
CA TYR A 307 -3.75 -2.15 31.03
C TYR A 307 -4.75 -2.79 31.98
N THR A 308 -4.95 -2.20 33.15
CA THR A 308 -6.03 -2.63 34.05
C THR A 308 -7.39 -2.34 33.41
N ASN A 309 -8.40 -3.16 33.70
CA ASN A 309 -9.80 -2.83 33.44
C ASN A 309 -10.48 -2.36 34.75
N SER A 310 -11.79 -2.09 34.71
CA SER A 310 -12.55 -1.67 35.90
C SER A 310 -12.80 -2.76 36.96
N SER A 311 -12.30 -3.98 36.78
CA SER A 311 -12.55 -5.08 37.73
C SER A 311 -11.84 -4.87 39.07
N ALA A 312 -10.72 -4.14 39.11
CA ALA A 312 -10.01 -3.79 40.33
C ALA A 312 -9.60 -2.31 40.33
N PRO A 313 -9.33 -1.69 41.50
CA PRO A 313 -8.90 -0.29 41.59
C PRO A 313 -7.70 -0.01 40.68
N SER A 314 -7.74 1.13 39.98
CA SER A 314 -6.73 1.50 38.98
C SER A 314 -5.33 1.58 39.60
N GLN A 315 -4.43 0.68 39.21
CA GLN A 315 -3.01 0.80 39.52
C GLN A 315 -2.18 0.54 38.26
N GLY A 316 -2.08 1.56 37.40
CA GLY A 316 -1.13 1.60 36.30
C GLY A 316 -1.15 0.39 35.34
N ASN A 317 0.03 -0.03 34.92
CA ASN A 317 0.26 -1.08 33.92
C ASN A 317 0.25 -2.48 34.58
N ASN A 318 -0.89 -2.88 35.14
CA ASN A 318 -1.08 -4.17 35.81
C ASN A 318 -2.35 -4.87 35.32
N TRP A 319 -2.56 -6.13 35.71
CA TRP A 319 -3.81 -6.87 35.50
C TRP A 319 -4.47 -7.18 36.84
N ALA A 320 -5.70 -7.69 36.84
CA ALA A 320 -6.44 -8.10 38.02
C ALA A 320 -6.67 -9.61 38.05
N ILE A 321 -6.70 -10.20 39.24
CA ILE A 321 -7.03 -11.61 39.45
C ILE A 321 -8.14 -11.72 40.51
N PHE A 322 -9.05 -12.68 40.32
CA PHE A 322 -10.15 -12.95 41.24
C PHE A 322 -9.85 -14.20 42.07
N THR A 323 -9.86 -14.09 43.40
CA THR A 323 -9.77 -15.24 44.33
C THR A 323 -11.06 -15.37 45.14
N SER A 324 -11.40 -14.33 45.89
CA SER A 324 -12.70 -14.10 46.55
C SER A 324 -13.24 -12.68 46.29
N GLN A 325 -12.34 -11.80 45.85
CA GLN A 325 -12.55 -10.45 45.37
C GLN A 325 -11.50 -10.15 44.30
N TRP A 326 -11.71 -9.11 43.53
CA TRP A 326 -10.73 -8.65 42.55
C TRP A 326 -9.60 -7.86 43.22
N PHE A 327 -8.37 -8.13 42.83
CA PHE A 327 -7.23 -7.31 43.23
C PHE A 327 -6.19 -7.22 42.10
N THR A 328 -5.50 -6.09 42.08
CA THR A 328 -4.51 -5.76 41.06
C THR A 328 -3.18 -6.44 41.37
N VAL A 329 -2.53 -6.98 40.33
CA VAL A 329 -1.31 -7.76 40.44
C VAL A 329 -0.30 -7.37 39.36
N PRO A 330 1.00 -7.32 39.70
CA PRO A 330 2.06 -7.23 38.72
C PRO A 330 1.98 -8.39 37.72
N VAL A 331 2.18 -8.05 36.45
CA VAL A 331 2.15 -9.01 35.35
C VAL A 331 3.45 -8.95 34.56
N ALA A 332 4.01 -10.11 34.27
CA ALA A 332 5.15 -10.29 33.38
C ALA A 332 4.74 -11.12 32.17
N PHE A 333 5.19 -10.73 30.98
CA PHE A 333 4.81 -11.40 29.74
C PHE A 333 5.94 -12.28 29.21
N THR A 334 5.57 -13.47 28.73
CA THR A 334 6.41 -14.28 27.86
C THR A 334 5.79 -14.25 26.47
N ALA A 335 6.35 -13.43 25.58
CA ALA A 335 5.82 -13.20 24.24
C ALA A 335 6.62 -13.94 23.16
N GLY A 336 5.92 -14.47 22.16
CA GLY A 336 6.47 -14.92 20.89
C GLY A 336 5.79 -14.18 19.73
N ALA A 337 6.08 -14.55 18.49
CA ALA A 337 5.48 -13.88 17.33
C ALA A 337 3.98 -14.18 17.13
N SER A 338 3.47 -15.32 17.62
CA SER A 338 2.08 -15.75 17.43
C SER A 338 1.16 -15.44 18.61
N GLY A 339 1.71 -15.02 19.74
CA GLY A 339 0.95 -14.78 20.96
C GLY A 339 1.87 -14.62 22.17
N PHE A 340 1.28 -14.56 23.35
CA PHE A 340 2.02 -14.45 24.62
C PHE A 340 1.29 -15.18 25.75
N SER A 341 1.98 -15.40 26.86
CA SER A 341 1.35 -15.76 28.13
C SER A 341 1.72 -14.75 29.19
N ALA A 342 0.85 -14.56 30.19
CA ALA A 342 1.05 -13.65 31.30
C ALA A 342 1.31 -14.45 32.58
N THR A 343 2.34 -14.09 33.33
CA THR A 343 2.58 -14.59 34.69
C THR A 343 2.24 -13.48 35.67
N LEU A 344 1.25 -13.74 36.52
CA LEU A 344 0.74 -12.84 37.55
C LEU A 344 1.40 -13.19 38.88
N THR A 345 1.94 -12.20 39.59
CA THR A 345 2.72 -12.43 40.83
C THR A 345 2.13 -11.63 42.01
N PRO A 346 1.03 -12.11 42.62
CA PRO A 346 0.45 -11.48 43.81
C PRO A 346 1.32 -11.60 45.07
N GLY A 347 2.36 -12.45 45.06
CA GLY A 347 3.28 -12.66 46.17
C GLY A 347 2.77 -13.65 47.24
N SER A 348 1.46 -13.78 47.43
CA SER A 348 0.82 -14.83 48.23
C SER A 348 -0.68 -14.94 47.90
N GLY A 349 -1.41 -15.85 48.56
CA GLY A 349 -2.88 -15.91 48.51
C GLY A 349 -3.47 -16.77 47.38
N LEU A 350 -2.63 -17.46 46.62
CA LEU A 350 -3.07 -18.44 45.62
C LEU A 350 -2.96 -19.87 46.17
N VAL A 351 -3.64 -20.79 45.48
CA VAL A 351 -3.64 -22.24 45.70
C VAL A 351 -3.09 -22.88 44.43
N GLN A 352 -2.08 -23.72 44.59
CA GLN A 352 -1.46 -24.42 43.47
C GLN A 352 -2.49 -25.31 42.76
N ALA A 353 -2.37 -25.42 41.43
CA ALA A 353 -3.29 -26.16 40.56
C ALA A 353 -4.75 -25.70 40.58
N SER A 354 -5.06 -24.52 41.14
CA SER A 354 -6.38 -23.89 41.04
C SER A 354 -6.50 -23.01 39.81
N ALA A 355 -7.71 -22.87 39.28
CA ALA A 355 -8.02 -21.94 38.20
C ALA A 355 -8.49 -20.58 38.75
N TYR A 356 -8.08 -19.50 38.11
CA TYR A 356 -8.39 -18.13 38.47
C TYR A 356 -8.88 -17.35 37.28
N THR A 357 -9.92 -16.54 37.49
CA THR A 357 -10.32 -15.53 36.51
C THR A 357 -9.36 -14.36 36.58
N VAL A 358 -8.85 -13.94 35.43
CA VAL A 358 -7.95 -12.80 35.27
C VAL A 358 -8.63 -11.77 34.38
N ALA A 359 -8.42 -10.50 34.67
CA ALA A 359 -8.94 -9.42 33.84
C ALA A 359 -7.87 -8.38 33.55
N GLY A 360 -7.73 -8.02 32.28
CA GLY A 360 -6.65 -7.15 31.84
C GLY A 360 -6.57 -7.03 30.33
N ASN A 361 -6.46 -5.79 29.86
CA ASN A 361 -6.27 -5.47 28.45
C ASN A 361 -4.78 -5.32 28.13
N TRP A 362 -4.46 -5.29 26.84
CA TRP A 362 -3.08 -5.20 26.37
C TRP A 362 -2.95 -4.49 25.02
N LEU A 363 -1.75 -3.94 24.80
CA LEU A 363 -1.24 -3.49 23.51
C LEU A 363 0.07 -4.24 23.23
N ALA A 364 0.17 -4.86 22.07
CA ALA A 364 1.37 -5.52 21.57
C ALA A 364 2.00 -4.66 20.47
N ASP A 365 3.27 -4.31 20.65
CA ASP A 365 4.01 -3.36 19.83
C ASP A 365 5.29 -3.99 19.28
N ALA A 366 5.40 -4.08 17.95
CA ALA A 366 6.56 -4.52 17.20
C ALA A 366 6.91 -3.52 16.07
N GLU A 367 6.60 -2.24 16.29
CA GLU A 367 7.00 -1.15 15.41
C GLU A 367 8.53 -0.92 15.44
N LEU A 368 9.05 -0.14 14.48
CA LEU A 368 10.49 0.08 14.25
C LEU A 368 11.00 1.47 14.62
#